data_AF-A0A2T0KI58-F1
#
_entry.id   AF-A0A2T0KI58-F1
#
_cell.length_a   1.000
_cell.length_b   1.000
_cell.length_c   1.000
_cell.angle_alpha   90.00
_cell.angle_beta   90.00
_cell.angle_gamma   90.00
#
_symmetry.space_group_name_H-M   'P 1'
#
loop_
_entity.id
_entity.type
_entity.pdbx_description
1 polymer ?
#
loop_
_entity_poly.entity_id
_entity_poly.type
_entity_poly.pdbx_seq_one_letter_code
_entity_poly.pdbx_strand_id
1 'polypeptide(L)'
;MKKIITAVASALIITSAFAQTAAPTDSAKAQAKANSEKSEAQATANKKKAEAQSDADKAQASANEDKAAAQATADKKAAKVEKATTVGEASEARGDAAKAQAKADKKKHDAQLKADKKKHDAAQDANVAQAKADKEKVQAQNDANKKAADAKVDAAKKQ
;
A
#
# COMPACT_ATOMS: atom_id res chain seq x y z
N MET A 1 13.78 21.05 48.49
CA MET A 1 14.71 19.95 48.82
C MET A 1 15.80 19.94 47.75
N LYS A 2 16.91 20.67 47.95
CA LYS A 2 18.25 20.17 48.34
C LYS A 2 18.78 18.98 47.49
N LYS A 3 19.52 19.34 46.44
CA LYS A 3 20.81 18.83 45.91
C LYS A 3 21.20 17.36 46.15
N ILE A 4 21.54 16.65 45.08
CA ILE A 4 22.83 15.93 44.97
C ILE A 4 23.40 16.17 43.57
N ILE A 5 24.57 16.81 43.57
CA ILE A 5 25.53 16.88 42.47
C ILE A 5 26.45 15.67 42.64
N THR A 6 26.70 14.92 41.58
CA THR A 6 27.95 14.14 41.47
C THR A 6 28.60 14.49 40.15
N ALA A 7 29.65 15.29 40.24
CA ALA A 7 30.62 15.54 39.19
C ALA A 7 31.87 14.71 39.50
N VAL A 8 32.36 13.98 38.50
CA VAL A 8 33.77 13.57 38.30
C VAL A 8 33.91 13.41 36.78
N ALA A 9 34.47 14.34 35.99
CA ALA A 9 35.78 15.00 35.97
C ALA A 9 36.92 14.11 35.42
N SER A 10 37.62 14.67 34.43
CA SER A 10 38.94 14.31 33.85
C SER A 10 38.85 13.60 32.49
N ALA A 11 38.95 14.31 31.36
CA ALA A 11 40.10 15.03 30.78
C ALA A 11 40.89 14.15 29.78
N LEU A 12 40.79 14.52 28.51
CA LEU A 12 41.86 14.55 27.48
C LEU A 12 41.17 14.96 26.16
N ILE A 13 41.27 16.24 25.77
CA ILE A 13 42.10 16.70 24.63
C ILE A 13 41.82 15.80 23.40
N ILE A 14 41.17 16.31 22.35
CA ILE A 14 41.87 16.92 21.21
C ILE A 14 41.08 18.11 20.64
N THR A 15 41.70 19.27 20.75
CA THR A 15 41.62 20.37 19.80
C THR A 15 42.10 19.87 18.43
N SER A 16 41.21 19.84 17.44
CA SER A 16 41.61 20.02 16.04
C SER A 16 40.47 20.70 15.30
N ALA A 17 40.56 22.02 15.21
CA ALA A 17 39.91 22.78 14.17
C ALA A 17 40.29 22.18 12.81
N PHE A 18 39.30 21.82 12.01
CA PHE A 18 39.26 22.18 10.60
C PHE A 18 37.78 22.17 10.20
N ALA A 19 37.19 23.36 10.16
CA ALA A 19 36.15 23.65 9.19
C ALA A 19 36.80 23.58 7.79
N GLN A 20 37.19 22.39 7.36
CA GLN A 20 37.47 22.12 5.97
C GLN A 20 36.11 21.76 5.39
N THR A 21 35.43 22.76 4.82
CA THR A 21 34.41 22.54 3.81
C THR A 21 35.10 21.88 2.61
N ALA A 22 35.53 20.63 2.77
CA ALA A 22 35.95 19.81 1.65
C ALA A 22 34.72 19.66 0.77
N ALA A 23 34.87 19.99 -0.51
CA ALA A 23 33.87 19.63 -1.50
C ALA A 23 33.52 18.14 -1.29
N PRO A 24 32.22 17.78 -1.26
CA PRO A 24 31.83 16.40 -1.00
C PRO A 24 32.60 15.48 -1.92
N THR A 25 33.30 14.51 -1.35
CA THR A 25 34.05 13.51 -2.12
C THR A 25 33.10 12.80 -3.08
N ASP A 26 33.61 12.27 -4.20
CA ASP A 26 32.76 11.55 -5.16
C ASP A 26 31.98 10.40 -4.50
N SER A 27 32.54 9.80 -3.44
CA SER A 27 31.86 8.82 -2.60
C SER A 27 30.67 9.41 -1.83
N ALA A 28 30.78 10.61 -1.27
CA ALA A 28 29.68 11.28 -0.58
C ALA A 28 28.56 11.68 -1.56
N LYS A 29 28.93 12.14 -2.77
CA LYS A 29 27.96 12.43 -3.84
C LYS A 29 27.26 11.17 -4.35
N ALA A 30 27.98 10.06 -4.48
CA ALA A 30 27.39 8.77 -4.85
C ALA A 30 26.42 8.26 -3.79
N GLN A 31 26.75 8.41 -2.50
CA GLN A 31 25.87 8.02 -1.40
C GLN A 31 24.60 8.89 -1.34
N ALA A 32 24.72 10.20 -1.57
CA ALA A 32 23.56 11.10 -1.66
C ALA A 32 22.63 10.73 -2.83
N LYS A 33 23.21 10.41 -4.00
CA LYS A 33 22.43 9.94 -5.17
C LYS A 33 21.70 8.63 -4.86
N ALA A 34 22.38 7.66 -4.26
CA ALA A 34 21.76 6.39 -3.87
C ALA A 34 20.61 6.60 -2.88
N ASN A 35 20.74 7.54 -1.94
CA ASN A 35 19.65 7.86 -1.01
C ASN A 35 18.44 8.49 -1.72
N SER A 36 18.66 9.35 -2.72
CA SER A 36 17.58 9.90 -3.57
C SER A 36 16.87 8.77 -4.32
N GLU A 37 17.61 7.91 -5.00
CA GLU A 37 17.06 6.78 -5.77
C GLU A 37 16.26 5.82 -4.89
N LYS A 38 16.74 5.53 -3.68
CA LYS A 38 16.01 4.73 -2.70
C LYS A 38 14.67 5.36 -2.28
N SER A 39 14.67 6.68 -2.11
CA SER A 39 13.46 7.44 -1.75
C SER A 39 12.45 7.45 -2.90
N GLU A 40 12.92 7.70 -4.12
CA GLU A 40 12.11 7.70 -5.34
C GLU A 40 11.51 6.32 -5.62
N ALA A 41 12.28 5.25 -5.44
CA ALA A 41 11.82 3.87 -5.56
C ALA A 41 10.69 3.58 -4.55
N GLN A 42 10.85 3.98 -3.29
CA GLN A 42 9.81 3.81 -2.28
C GLN A 42 8.57 4.67 -2.57
N ALA A 43 8.75 5.91 -3.03
CA ALA A 43 7.65 6.78 -3.40
C ALA A 43 6.82 6.18 -4.55
N THR A 44 7.49 5.62 -5.55
CA THR A 44 6.84 4.92 -6.67
C THR A 44 6.07 3.69 -6.20
N ALA A 45 6.65 2.87 -5.31
CA ALA A 45 5.94 1.73 -4.72
C ALA A 45 4.71 2.15 -3.93
N ASN A 46 4.83 3.20 -3.10
CA ASN A 46 3.71 3.74 -2.32
C ASN A 46 2.59 4.26 -3.23
N LYS A 47 2.94 4.96 -4.30
CA LYS A 47 1.96 5.44 -5.29
C LYS A 47 1.19 4.28 -5.93
N LYS A 48 1.90 3.25 -6.41
CA LYS A 48 1.25 2.07 -7.00
C LYS A 48 0.35 1.33 -6.02
N LYS A 49 0.78 1.21 -4.75
CA LYS A 49 -0.04 0.62 -3.69
C LYS A 49 -1.32 1.43 -3.47
N ALA A 50 -1.22 2.75 -3.42
CA ALA A 50 -2.38 3.62 -3.24
C ALA A 50 -3.35 3.56 -4.43
N GLU A 51 -2.85 3.53 -5.66
CA GLU A 51 -3.65 3.37 -6.88
C GLU A 51 -4.39 2.01 -6.88
N ALA A 52 -3.68 0.92 -6.61
CA ALA A 52 -4.28 -0.41 -6.54
C ALA A 52 -5.34 -0.51 -5.43
N GLN A 53 -5.08 0.08 -4.27
CA GLN A 53 -6.05 0.14 -3.17
C GLN A 53 -7.28 0.97 -3.54
N SER A 54 -7.10 2.11 -4.21
CA SER A 54 -8.22 2.92 -4.71
C SER A 54 -9.15 2.13 -5.63
N ASP A 55 -8.58 1.31 -6.52
CA ASP A 55 -9.37 0.48 -7.43
C ASP A 55 -10.08 -0.66 -6.72
N ALA A 56 -9.45 -1.26 -5.69
CA ALA A 56 -10.11 -2.24 -4.82
C ALA A 56 -11.27 -1.61 -4.03
N ASP A 57 -11.11 -0.39 -3.54
CA ASP A 57 -12.15 0.34 -2.80
C ASP A 57 -13.33 0.69 -3.71
N LYS A 58 -13.07 1.14 -4.95
CA LYS A 58 -14.12 1.34 -5.96
C LYS A 58 -14.87 0.04 -6.27
N ALA A 59 -14.16 -1.07 -6.41
CA ALA A 59 -14.79 -2.37 -6.64
C ALA A 59 -15.68 -2.80 -5.47
N GLN A 60 -15.26 -2.54 -4.23
CA GLN A 60 -16.07 -2.79 -3.05
C GLN A 60 -17.32 -1.89 -3.00
N ALA A 61 -17.18 -0.61 -3.35
CA ALA A 61 -18.30 0.32 -3.43
C ALA A 61 -19.33 -0.14 -4.47
N SER A 62 -18.89 -0.49 -5.68
CA SER A 62 -19.77 -1.05 -6.72
C SER A 62 -20.43 -2.36 -6.28
N ALA A 63 -19.71 -3.23 -5.58
CA ALA A 63 -20.30 -4.45 -5.05
C ALA A 63 -21.39 -4.17 -4.00
N ASN A 64 -21.20 -3.16 -3.16
CA ASN A 64 -22.21 -2.77 -2.17
C ASN A 64 -23.46 -2.19 -2.84
N GLU A 65 -23.29 -1.38 -3.88
CA GLU A 65 -24.40 -0.87 -4.70
C GLU A 65 -25.18 -2.01 -5.36
N ASP A 66 -24.48 -2.97 -5.97
CA ASP A 66 -25.09 -4.15 -6.59
C ASP A 66 -25.87 -5.00 -5.59
N LYS A 67 -25.33 -5.18 -4.38
CA LYS A 67 -26.00 -5.90 -3.30
C LYS A 67 -27.27 -5.19 -2.84
N ALA A 68 -27.22 -3.87 -2.69
CA ALA A 68 -28.37 -3.07 -2.31
C ALA A 68 -29.46 -3.11 -3.38
N ALA A 69 -29.09 -2.94 -4.66
CA ALA A 69 -30.03 -3.01 -5.78
C ALA A 69 -30.67 -4.41 -5.92
N ALA A 70 -29.88 -5.47 -5.69
CA ALA A 70 -30.37 -6.85 -5.67
C ALA A 70 -31.40 -7.07 -4.55
N GLN A 71 -31.09 -6.62 -3.33
CA GLN A 71 -32.00 -6.77 -2.20
C GLN A 71 -33.27 -5.95 -2.39
N ALA A 72 -33.17 -4.69 -2.84
CA ALA A 72 -34.33 -3.85 -3.09
C ALA A 72 -35.30 -4.48 -4.11
N THR A 73 -34.77 -5.20 -5.12
CA THR A 73 -35.58 -5.95 -6.08
C THR A 73 -36.29 -7.13 -5.44
N ALA A 74 -35.61 -7.87 -4.56
CA ALA A 74 -36.22 -8.96 -3.80
C ALA A 74 -37.29 -8.46 -2.84
N ASP A 75 -37.02 -7.39 -2.09
CA ASP A 75 -37.96 -6.76 -1.17
C ASP A 75 -39.21 -6.28 -1.88
N LYS A 76 -39.05 -5.66 -3.06
CA LYS A 76 -40.19 -5.23 -3.90
C LYS A 76 -41.09 -6.41 -4.30
N LYS A 77 -40.52 -7.60 -4.50
CA LYS A 77 -41.29 -8.81 -4.81
C LYS A 77 -41.90 -9.44 -3.55
N ALA A 78 -41.18 -9.43 -2.44
CA ALA A 78 -41.71 -9.87 -1.14
C ALA A 78 -42.91 -9.03 -0.71
N ALA A 79 -42.86 -7.70 -0.88
CA ALA A 79 -43.96 -6.80 -0.55
C ALA A 79 -45.23 -7.04 -1.39
N LYS A 80 -45.15 -7.74 -2.54
CA LYS A 80 -46.34 -8.14 -3.30
C LYS A 80 -47.12 -9.25 -2.60
N VAL A 81 -46.46 -10.08 -1.79
CA VAL A 81 -47.11 -11.14 -1.01
C VAL A 81 -48.08 -10.52 0.00
N GLU A 82 -47.69 -9.43 0.65
CA GLU A 82 -48.51 -8.72 1.64
C GLU A 82 -49.70 -8.00 1.02
N LYS A 83 -49.64 -7.69 -0.28
CA LYS A 83 -50.71 -6.99 -1.02
C LYS A 83 -51.67 -7.94 -1.74
N ALA A 84 -51.43 -9.24 -1.70
CA ALA A 84 -52.28 -10.22 -2.37
C ALA A 84 -53.65 -10.32 -1.67
N THR A 85 -54.71 -10.34 -2.47
CA THR A 85 -56.10 -10.36 -1.96
C THR A 85 -56.75 -11.73 -2.05
N THR A 86 -56.15 -12.64 -2.81
CA THR A 86 -56.62 -14.01 -3.00
C THR A 86 -55.52 -15.03 -2.70
N VAL A 87 -55.91 -16.26 -2.40
CA VAL A 87 -54.98 -17.37 -2.12
C VAL A 87 -54.10 -17.69 -3.34
N GLY A 88 -54.66 -17.59 -4.55
CA GLY A 88 -53.93 -17.78 -5.81
C GLY A 88 -52.83 -16.72 -5.99
N GLU A 89 -53.20 -15.44 -5.88
CA GLU A 89 -52.24 -14.31 -5.96
C GLU A 89 -51.15 -14.42 -4.90
N ALA A 90 -51.51 -14.80 -3.67
CA ALA A 90 -50.54 -14.95 -2.59
C ALA A 90 -49.54 -16.08 -2.88
N SER A 91 -50.01 -17.20 -3.43
CA SER A 91 -49.16 -18.35 -3.77
C SER A 91 -48.19 -18.03 -4.91
N GLU A 92 -48.67 -17.37 -5.96
CA GLU A 92 -47.81 -16.90 -7.05
C GLU A 92 -46.80 -15.86 -6.58
N ALA A 93 -47.24 -14.87 -5.80
CA ALA A 93 -46.37 -13.84 -5.24
C ALA A 93 -45.27 -14.42 -4.34
N ARG A 94 -45.58 -15.47 -3.56
CA ARG A 94 -44.59 -16.19 -2.76
C ARG A 94 -43.53 -16.87 -3.64
N GLY A 95 -43.97 -17.53 -4.72
CA GLY A 95 -43.05 -18.14 -5.69
C GLY A 95 -42.14 -17.11 -6.37
N ASP A 96 -42.71 -15.95 -6.73
CA ASP A 96 -42.00 -14.82 -7.30
C ASP A 96 -40.98 -14.21 -6.33
N ALA A 97 -41.37 -14.02 -5.06
CA ALA A 97 -40.50 -13.53 -4.01
C ALA A 97 -39.34 -14.49 -3.72
N ALA A 98 -39.60 -15.80 -3.64
CA ALA A 98 -38.56 -16.81 -3.46
C ALA A 98 -37.54 -16.83 -4.61
N LYS A 99 -38.02 -16.75 -5.87
CA LYS A 99 -37.14 -16.64 -7.04
C LYS A 99 -36.34 -15.35 -7.04
N ALA A 100 -36.93 -14.23 -6.63
CA ALA A 100 -36.25 -12.95 -6.55
C ALA A 100 -35.18 -12.94 -5.47
N GLN A 101 -35.46 -13.54 -4.30
CA GLN A 101 -34.50 -13.68 -3.22
C GLN A 101 -33.30 -14.55 -3.64
N ALA A 102 -33.56 -15.72 -4.25
CA ALA A 102 -32.48 -16.58 -4.75
C ALA A 102 -31.59 -15.87 -5.80
N LYS A 103 -32.19 -15.08 -6.68
CA LYS A 103 -31.44 -14.24 -7.65
C LYS A 103 -30.65 -13.15 -6.94
N ALA A 104 -31.21 -12.52 -5.92
CA ALA A 104 -30.54 -11.49 -5.15
C ALA A 104 -29.33 -12.07 -4.42
N ASP A 105 -29.47 -13.20 -3.74
CA ASP A 105 -28.39 -13.87 -3.02
C ASP A 105 -27.24 -14.26 -3.96
N LYS A 106 -27.57 -14.82 -5.14
CA LYS A 106 -26.57 -15.08 -6.18
C LYS A 106 -25.85 -13.80 -6.62
N LYS A 107 -26.60 -12.73 -6.92
CA LYS A 107 -25.99 -11.46 -7.36
C LYS A 107 -25.11 -10.85 -6.27
N LYS A 108 -25.52 -10.91 -5.01
CA LYS A 108 -24.72 -10.44 -3.86
C LYS A 108 -23.42 -11.22 -3.71
N HIS A 109 -23.50 -12.54 -3.86
CA HIS A 109 -22.33 -13.42 -3.83
C HIS A 109 -21.36 -13.09 -4.96
N ASP A 110 -21.85 -13.01 -6.20
CA ASP A 110 -21.02 -12.71 -7.36
C ASP A 110 -20.38 -11.31 -7.28
N ALA A 111 -21.12 -10.33 -6.75
CA ALA A 111 -20.60 -8.98 -6.51
C ALA A 111 -19.49 -8.98 -5.45
N GLN A 112 -19.68 -9.70 -4.34
CA GLN A 112 -18.65 -9.83 -3.31
C GLN A 112 -17.40 -10.52 -3.84
N LEU A 113 -17.56 -11.62 -4.58
CA LEU A 113 -16.44 -12.35 -5.17
C LEU A 113 -15.59 -11.47 -6.10
N LYS A 114 -16.23 -10.60 -6.90
CA LYS A 114 -15.51 -9.64 -7.76
C LYS A 114 -14.73 -8.61 -6.95
N ALA A 115 -15.32 -8.07 -5.87
CA ALA A 115 -14.63 -7.13 -4.99
C ALA A 115 -13.45 -7.78 -4.28
N ASP A 116 -13.62 -9.01 -3.77
CA ASP A 116 -12.55 -9.75 -3.10
C ASP A 116 -11.40 -10.09 -4.04
N LYS A 117 -11.71 -10.48 -5.28
CA LYS A 117 -10.69 -10.66 -6.31
C LYS A 117 -9.90 -9.38 -6.54
N LYS A 118 -10.56 -8.22 -6.62
CA LYS A 118 -9.88 -6.93 -6.78
C LYS A 118 -9.01 -6.55 -5.59
N LYS A 119 -9.44 -6.85 -4.36
CA LYS A 119 -8.60 -6.68 -3.16
C LYS A 119 -7.36 -7.57 -3.20
N HIS A 120 -7.52 -8.82 -3.62
CA HIS A 120 -6.40 -9.75 -3.78
C HIS A 120 -5.41 -9.26 -4.83
N ASP A 121 -5.90 -8.88 -6.01
CA ASP A 121 -5.08 -8.33 -7.09
C ASP A 121 -4.32 -7.07 -6.61
N ALA A 122 -4.99 -6.17 -5.88
CA ALA A 122 -4.35 -4.98 -5.33
C ALA A 122 -3.25 -5.29 -4.31
N ALA A 123 -3.45 -6.30 -3.46
CA ALA A 123 -2.42 -6.77 -2.54
C ALA A 123 -1.21 -7.37 -3.28
N GLN A 124 -1.46 -8.13 -4.35
CA GLN A 124 -0.40 -8.67 -5.20
C GLN A 124 0.39 -7.55 -5.88
N ASP A 125 -0.29 -6.56 -6.45
CA ASP A 125 0.35 -5.40 -7.10
C ASP A 125 1.20 -4.59 -6.11
N ALA A 126 0.69 -4.38 -4.88
CA ALA A 126 1.45 -3.74 -3.82
C ALA A 126 2.72 -4.52 -3.46
N ASN A 127 2.64 -5.85 -3.35
CA ASN A 127 3.79 -6.71 -3.07
C ASN A 127 4.82 -6.65 -4.20
N VAL A 128 4.37 -6.71 -5.46
CA VAL A 128 5.26 -6.59 -6.63
C VAL A 128 5.91 -5.22 -6.68
N ALA A 129 5.18 -4.15 -6.41
CA ALA A 129 5.71 -2.79 -6.36
C ALA A 129 6.77 -2.64 -5.26
N GLN A 130 6.51 -3.17 -4.07
CA GLN A 130 7.47 -3.15 -2.97
C GLN A 130 8.73 -3.95 -3.29
N ALA A 131 8.59 -5.15 -3.85
CA ALA A 131 9.72 -5.98 -4.27
C ALA A 131 10.60 -5.29 -5.33
N LYS A 132 9.97 -4.57 -6.28
CA LYS A 132 10.70 -3.76 -7.26
C LYS A 132 11.47 -2.61 -6.60
N ALA A 133 10.83 -1.89 -5.69
CA ALA A 133 11.50 -0.81 -4.95
C ALA A 133 12.67 -1.35 -4.12
N ASP A 134 12.51 -2.48 -3.45
CA ASP A 134 13.60 -3.06 -2.65
C ASP A 134 14.77 -3.52 -3.52
N LYS A 135 14.49 -4.08 -4.71
CA LYS A 135 15.53 -4.38 -5.70
C LYS A 135 16.28 -3.11 -6.15
N GLU A 136 15.57 -2.05 -6.49
CA GLU A 136 16.16 -0.77 -6.89
C GLU A 136 17.02 -0.16 -5.77
N LYS A 137 16.55 -0.22 -4.52
CA LYS A 137 17.32 0.26 -3.36
C LYS A 137 18.65 -0.49 -3.18
N VAL A 138 18.63 -1.81 -3.37
CA VAL A 138 19.83 -2.65 -3.28
C VAL A 138 20.79 -2.30 -4.40
N GLN A 139 20.30 -2.12 -5.63
CA GLN A 139 21.11 -1.73 -6.79
C GLN A 139 21.75 -0.36 -6.58
N ALA A 140 20.98 0.65 -6.17
CA ALA A 140 21.48 2.00 -5.88
C ALA A 140 22.59 1.98 -4.81
N GLN A 141 22.43 1.17 -3.75
CA GLN A 141 23.49 1.03 -2.74
C GLN A 141 24.72 0.30 -3.28
N ASN A 142 24.54 -0.73 -4.11
CA ASN A 142 25.66 -1.46 -4.71
C ASN A 142 26.49 -0.54 -5.61
N ASP A 143 25.83 0.27 -6.43
CA ASP A 143 26.49 1.23 -7.31
C ASP A 143 27.24 2.32 -6.53
N ALA A 144 26.67 2.81 -5.42
CA ALA A 144 27.37 3.73 -4.53
C ALA A 144 28.60 3.08 -3.89
N ASN A 145 28.48 1.84 -3.42
CA ASN A 145 29.61 1.10 -2.83
C ASN A 145 30.72 0.85 -3.86
N LYS A 146 30.35 0.51 -5.09
CA LYS A 146 31.31 0.31 -6.19
C LYS A 146 32.07 1.60 -6.50
N LYS A 147 31.36 2.72 -6.63
CA LYS A 147 32.00 4.04 -6.83
C LYS A 147 32.93 4.43 -5.67
N ALA A 148 32.52 4.13 -4.43
CA ALA A 148 33.36 4.38 -3.26
C ALA A 148 34.63 3.51 -3.27
N ALA A 149 34.52 2.25 -3.71
CA ALA A 149 35.67 1.35 -3.85
C ALA A 149 36.61 1.79 -4.98
N ASP A 150 36.08 2.14 -6.14
CA ASP A 150 36.87 2.63 -7.29
C ASP A 150 37.63 3.91 -6.91
N ALA A 151 36.97 4.86 -6.22
CA ALA A 151 37.62 6.08 -5.73
C ALA A 151 38.75 5.81 -4.74
N LYS A 152 38.63 4.78 -3.88
CA LYS A 152 39.71 4.37 -2.97
C LYS A 152 40.88 3.75 -3.73
N VAL A 153 40.61 2.92 -4.73
CA VAL A 153 41.65 2.32 -5.58
C VAL A 153 42.41 3.40 -6.35
N ASP A 154 41.70 4.37 -6.93
CA ASP A 154 42.33 5.47 -7.66
C ASP A 154 43.13 6.40 -6.75
N ALA A 155 42.65 6.65 -5.52
CA ALA A 155 43.41 7.40 -4.52
C ALA A 155 44.70 6.66 -4.11
N ALA A 156 44.62 5.33 -3.94
CA ALA A 156 45.79 4.51 -3.60
C ALA A 156 46.82 4.43 -4.74
N LYS A 157 46.40 4.45 -6.01
CA LYS A 157 47.30 4.48 -7.18
C LYS A 157 47.99 5.84 -7.39
N LYS A 158 47.50 6.90 -6.76
CA LYS A 158 48.04 8.27 -6.85
C LYS A 158 49.00 8.61 -5.70
N GLN A 159 49.19 7.70 -4.74
CA GLN A 159 50.23 7.75 -3.72
C GLN A 159 51.50 7.07 -4.20
#